data_AF-A0A7T9HGM3-F1
#
_entry.id   AF-A0A7T9HGM3-F1
#
_cell.length_a   1.000
_cell.length_b   1.000
_cell.length_c   1.000
_cell.angle_alpha   90.00
_cell.angle_beta   90.00
_cell.angle_gamma   90.00
#
_symmetry.space_group_name_H-M   'P 1'
#
loop_
_entity.id
_entity.type
_entity.pdbx_description
1 polymer ?
#
loop_
_entity_poly.entity_id
_entity_poly.type
_entity_poly.pdbx_seq_one_letter_code
_entity_poly.pdbx_strand_id
1 'polypeptide(L)'
;MIGKRPTLKEELEFALRKITGTSFQFNEDVISYVSQQISLETGEDPAVVSLRLIEQIKKVVAEDIERQMRRCRPCARQLKRV
;
A
#
# COMPACT_ATOMS: atom_id res chain seq x y z
N MET A 1 -1.95 -23.45 -5.30
CA MET A 1 -1.57 -22.72 -4.07
C MET A 1 -2.64 -21.70 -3.78
N ILE A 2 -3.41 -21.86 -2.70
CA ILE A 2 -4.31 -20.80 -2.23
C ILE A 2 -3.39 -19.69 -1.72
N GLY A 3 -3.24 -18.61 -2.49
CA GLY A 3 -2.37 -17.49 -2.12
C GLY A 3 -2.86 -16.90 -0.80
N LYS A 4 -2.02 -16.92 0.23
CA LYS A 4 -2.32 -16.19 1.47
C LYS A 4 -2.50 -14.71 1.11
N ARG A 5 -3.54 -14.09 1.67
CA ARG A 5 -3.73 -12.64 1.61
C ARG A 5 -2.50 -11.98 2.26
N PRO A 6 -1.89 -10.96 1.63
CA PRO A 6 -0.81 -10.22 2.25
C PRO A 6 -1.24 -9.65 3.59
N THR A 7 -0.33 -9.62 4.55
CA THR A 7 -0.52 -8.91 5.81
C THR A 7 -0.54 -7.41 5.55
N LEU A 8 -1.17 -6.64 6.45
CA LEU A 8 -1.13 -5.16 6.38
C LEU A 8 0.30 -4.63 6.25
N LYS A 9 1.25 -5.26 6.95
CA LYS A 9 2.68 -4.95 6.85
C LYS A 9 3.19 -5.07 5.41
N GLU A 10 2.94 -6.21 4.76
CA GLU A 10 3.38 -6.47 3.39
C GLU A 10 2.69 -5.53 2.39
N GLU A 11 1.41 -5.19 2.59
CA GLU A 11 0.68 -4.22 1.76
C GLU A 11 1.29 -2.82 1.86
N LEU A 12 1.71 -2.40 3.07
CA LEU A 12 2.34 -1.11 3.30
C LEU A 12 3.75 -1.04 2.71
N GLU A 13 4.58 -2.08 2.90
CA GLU A 13 5.91 -2.17 2.29
C GLU A 13 5.83 -2.15 0.75
N PHE A 14 4.86 -2.87 0.19
CA PHE A 14 4.57 -2.85 -1.24
C PHE A 14 4.15 -1.44 -1.71
N ALA A 15 3.26 -0.78 -1.00
CA ALA A 15 2.80 0.56 -1.37
C ALA A 15 3.93 1.58 -1.34
N LEU A 16 4.76 1.57 -0.28
CA LEU A 16 5.94 2.43 -0.16
C LEU A 16 6.92 2.21 -1.32
N ARG A 17 7.20 0.94 -1.67
CA ARG A 17 8.05 0.63 -2.82
C ARG A 17 7.46 1.11 -4.14
N LYS A 18 6.14 0.99 -4.33
CA LYS A 18 5.47 1.44 -5.55
C LYS A 18 5.49 2.97 -5.69
N ILE A 19 5.40 3.70 -4.58
CA ILE A 19 5.38 5.18 -4.57
C ILE A 19 6.79 5.76 -4.71
N THR A 20 7.74 5.25 -3.92
CA THR A 20 9.10 5.82 -3.80
C THR A 20 10.13 5.17 -4.72
N GLY A 21 9.82 3.99 -5.28
CA GLY A 21 10.79 3.14 -5.98
C GLY A 21 11.74 2.38 -5.06
N THR A 22 11.76 2.68 -3.75
CA THR A 22 12.70 2.12 -2.77
C THR A 22 12.00 1.12 -1.85
N SER A 23 12.67 0.00 -1.56
CA SER A 23 12.13 -1.01 -0.64
C SER A 23 12.41 -0.60 0.80
N PHE A 24 11.36 -0.44 1.59
CA PHE A 24 11.45 -0.17 3.02
C PHE A 24 10.91 -1.34 3.81
N GLN A 25 11.53 -1.62 4.96
CA GLN A 25 10.86 -2.42 5.98
C GLN A 25 9.89 -1.53 6.75
N PHE A 26 8.67 -2.00 6.93
CA PHE A 26 7.67 -1.23 7.65
C PHE A 26 7.99 -1.21 9.14
N ASN A 27 8.05 0.01 9.67
CA ASN A 27 8.04 0.34 11.09
C ASN A 27 7.17 1.59 11.29
N GLU A 28 6.92 1.97 12.54
CA GLU A 28 6.02 3.10 12.85
C GLU A 28 6.56 4.45 12.35
N ASP A 29 7.88 4.58 12.18
CA ASP A 29 8.55 5.82 11.80
C ASP A 29 8.76 5.98 10.28
N VAL A 30 8.47 4.95 9.49
CA VAL A 30 8.82 4.91 8.07
C VAL A 30 8.15 6.03 7.27
N ILE A 31 6.91 6.38 7.62
CA ILE A 31 6.18 7.47 6.97
C ILE A 31 6.85 8.80 7.26
N SER A 32 7.15 9.09 8.54
CA SER A 32 7.84 10.30 8.97
C SER A 32 9.21 10.43 8.30
N TYR A 33 9.97 9.34 8.25
CA TYR A 33 11.29 9.31 7.60
C TYR A 33 11.19 9.63 6.11
N VAL A 34 10.33 8.92 5.37
CA VAL A 34 10.15 9.13 3.92
C VAL A 34 9.66 10.55 3.63
N SER A 35 8.72 11.05 4.43
CA SER A 35 8.20 12.40 4.27
C SER A 35 9.24 13.48 4.52
N GLN A 36 10.15 13.28 5.49
CA GLN A 36 11.30 14.18 5.69
C GLN A 36 12.25 14.14 4.50
N GLN A 37 12.58 12.95 3.97
CA GLN A 37 13.47 12.85 2.80
C GLN A 37 12.89 13.58 1.59
N ILE A 38 11.60 13.36 1.28
CA ILE A 38 10.93 14.05 0.18
C ILE A 38 10.87 15.57 0.44
N SER A 39 10.57 16.00 1.66
CA SER A 39 10.56 17.41 2.05
C SER A 39 11.93 18.08 1.85
N LEU A 40 13.03 17.39 2.18
CA LEU A 40 14.40 17.88 1.93
C LEU A 40 14.70 18.03 0.44
N GLU A 41 14.17 17.15 -0.41
CA GLU A 41 14.35 17.20 -1.85
C GLU A 41 13.49 18.27 -2.54
N THR A 42 12.25 18.46 -2.09
CA THR A 42 11.27 19.34 -2.75
C THR A 42 11.13 20.72 -2.10
N GLY A 43 11.58 20.88 -0.86
CA GLY A 43 11.34 22.07 -0.04
C GLY A 43 9.89 22.21 0.46
N GLU A 44 9.05 21.19 0.28
CA GLU A 44 7.67 21.19 0.79
C GLU A 44 7.63 20.95 2.31
N ASP A 45 6.55 21.38 2.96
CA ASP A 45 6.32 21.10 4.37
C ASP A 45 6.18 19.57 4.63
N PRO A 46 6.91 18.99 5.59
CA PRO A 46 6.92 17.55 5.82
C PRO A 46 5.57 17.00 6.29
N ALA A 47 4.74 17.78 6.97
CA ALA A 47 3.38 17.36 7.35
C ALA A 47 2.47 17.28 6.12
N VAL A 48 2.57 18.24 5.19
CA VAL A 48 1.85 18.19 3.91
C VAL A 48 2.28 16.96 3.09
N VAL A 49 3.59 16.71 3.00
CA VAL A 49 4.13 15.52 2.34
C VAL A 49 3.63 14.24 3.00
N SER A 50 3.57 14.18 4.33
CA SER A 50 3.05 13.03 5.08
C SER A 50 1.59 12.72 4.75
N LEU A 51 0.73 13.74 4.73
CA LEU A 51 -0.68 13.58 4.38
C LEU A 51 -0.83 13.04 2.95
N ARG A 52 -0.11 13.63 1.99
CA ARG A 52 -0.10 13.20 0.58
C ARG A 52 0.39 11.76 0.44
N LEU A 53 1.45 11.39 1.16
CA LEU A 53 2.00 10.03 1.16
C LEU A 53 0.98 9.02 1.69
N ILE A 54 0.29 9.32 2.79
CA ILE A 54 -0.76 8.47 3.37
C ILE A 54 -1.92 8.27 2.37
N GLU A 55 -2.35 9.33 1.69
CA GLU A 55 -3.39 9.22 0.66
C GLU A 55 -2.97 8.32 -0.51
N GLN A 56 -1.72 8.46 -0.98
CA GLN A 56 -1.18 7.62 -2.04
C GLN A 56 -1.10 6.14 -1.61
N ILE A 57 -0.66 5.86 -0.39
CA ILE A 57 -0.61 4.51 0.17
C ILE A 57 -2.01 3.90 0.17
N LYS A 58 -3.01 4.61 0.70
CA LYS A 58 -4.41 4.16 0.71
C LYS A 58 -4.91 3.82 -0.69
N LYS A 59 -4.60 4.66 -1.68
CA LYS A 59 -4.99 4.43 -3.07
C LYS A 59 -4.34 3.16 -3.64
N VAL A 60 -3.04 2.97 -3.43
CA VAL A 60 -2.32 1.79 -3.92
C VAL A 60 -2.86 0.50 -3.31
N VAL A 61 -3.09 0.48 -1.99
CA VAL A 61 -3.63 -0.68 -1.28
C VAL A 61 -5.06 -0.99 -1.74
N ALA A 62 -5.92 0.03 -1.89
CA ALA A 62 -7.28 -0.14 -2.39
C ALA A 62 -7.31 -0.74 -3.81
N GLU A 63 -6.46 -0.23 -4.72
CA GLU A 63 -6.32 -0.77 -6.07
C GLU A 63 -5.85 -2.23 -6.07
N ASP A 64 -4.94 -2.61 -5.17
CA ASP A 64 -4.45 -3.99 -5.08
C ASP A 64 -5.53 -4.93 -4.54
N ILE A 65 -6.23 -4.54 -3.47
CA ILE A 65 -7.37 -5.28 -2.93
C ILE A 65 -8.43 -5.48 -4.01
N GLU A 66 -8.79 -4.42 -4.74
CA GLU A 66 -9.80 -4.51 -5.81
C GLU A 66 -9.35 -5.48 -6.92
N ARG A 67 -8.07 -5.44 -7.33
CA ARG A 67 -7.51 -6.40 -8.29
C ARG A 67 -7.56 -7.83 -7.79
N GLN A 68 -7.21 -8.08 -6.52
CA GLN A 68 -7.28 -9.40 -5.91
C GLN A 68 -8.73 -9.92 -5.87
N MET A 69 -9.69 -9.08 -5.47
CA MET A 69 -11.11 -9.44 -5.45
C MET A 69 -11.64 -9.75 -6.87
N ARG A 70 -11.26 -8.96 -7.88
CA ARG A 70 -11.61 -9.21 -9.28
C ARG A 70 -11.01 -10.52 -9.82
N ARG A 71 -9.83 -10.92 -9.32
CA ARG A 71 -9.17 -12.20 -9.70
C ARG A 71 -9.83 -13.43 -9.07
N CYS A 72 -10.49 -13.34 -7.91
CA CYS A 72 -11.22 -14.45 -7.29
C CYS A 72 -12.60 -14.74 -7.94
N ARG A 73 -12.76 -14.54 -9.25
CA ARG A 73 -14.02 -14.79 -9.95
C ARG A 73 -14.48 -16.26 -10.09
N PRO A 74 -13.66 -17.32 -9.91
CA PRO A 74 -14.20 -18.67 -9.77
C PRO A 74 -14.83 -18.93 -8.39
N CYS A 75 -14.47 -18.13 -7.38
CA CYS A 75 -14.82 -18.36 -5.97
C CYS A 75 -16.31 -18.11 -5.69
N ALA A 76 -16.94 -17.17 -6.42
CA ALA A 76 -18.35 -16.82 -6.23
C ALA A 76 -19.36 -17.82 -6.81
N ARG A 77 -18.93 -18.77 -7.66
CA ARG A 77 -19.83 -19.78 -8.26
C ARG A 77 -20.00 -21.04 -7.41
N GLN A 78 -19.11 -21.32 -6.46
CA GLN A 78 -19.23 -22.52 -5.61
C GLN A 78 -20.16 -22.33 -4.40
N LEU A 79 -20.41 -21.10 -3.96
CA LEU A 79 -21.32 -20.79 -2.85
C LEU A 79 -22.82 -20.75 -3.23
N LYS A 80 -23.16 -20.95 -4.52
CA LYS A 80 -24.56 -21.00 -5.00
C LYS A 80 -25.06 -22.42 -5.29
N ARG A 81 -24.32 -23.45 -4.88
CA ARG A 81 -24.80 -24.84 -4.87
C ARG A 81 -25.06 -25.26 -3.43
N VAL A 82 -26.08 -24.65 -2.82
CA VAL A 82 -26.79 -25.20 -1.66
C VAL A 82 -28.27 -25.04 -1.96
#